data_AF-A0AAJ3TNR8-F1
#
_entry.id   AF-A0AAJ3TNR8-F1
#
_cell.length_a   1.000
_cell.length_b   1.000
_cell.length_c   1.000
_cell.angle_alpha   90.00
_cell.angle_beta   90.00
_cell.angle_gamma   90.00
#
_symmetry.space_group_name_H-M   'P 1'
#
loop_
_entity.id
_entity.type
_entity.pdbx_description
1 polymer ?
#
loop_
_entity_poly.entity_id
_entity_poly.type
_entity_poly.pdbx_seq_one_letter_code
_entity_poly.pdbx_strand_id
1 'polypeptide(L)'
;MSIQKNIFQTFKTKKLPLLTRFHIWKIKRLNPDYSYHLYDDNDIDKFLQEEFPPRYFEAYKRLTIGAAKADFFRYAILYKKGGVYLDVDSGISKPLKELIRPDDVAVLSRERHPQFFVQWALVYEKGHPFLAKVLEHVVDNIENHRYPNDIHKTTGPTAYTKGIEASLKENPETPYRVFEGIEFRGYLKFKYKLGKFFLYSSRAEHWKQKQLTMDIIDPRMVNI
;
A
#
# COMPACT_ATOMS: atom_id res chain seq x y z
N MET A 1 -16.21 16.01 1.78
CA MET A 1 -15.50 14.77 2.16
C MET A 1 -14.03 14.98 1.91
N SER A 2 -13.21 14.82 2.95
CA SER A 2 -11.76 15.09 2.87
C SER A 2 -11.01 14.00 2.11
N ILE A 3 -11.45 12.73 2.23
CA ILE A 3 -10.91 11.61 1.44
C ILE A 3 -11.47 11.63 0.01
N GLN A 4 -10.56 11.61 -0.98
CA GLN A 4 -10.89 11.62 -2.40
C GLN A 4 -11.53 10.29 -2.84
N LYS A 5 -12.46 10.34 -3.80
CA LYS A 5 -13.16 9.15 -4.31
C LYS A 5 -12.36 8.39 -5.37
N ASN A 6 -11.17 7.95 -5.00
CA ASN A 6 -10.30 7.15 -5.85
C ASN A 6 -10.05 5.78 -5.21
N ILE A 7 -10.02 4.72 -6.02
CA ILE A 7 -9.61 3.37 -5.61
C ILE A 7 -8.40 2.99 -6.44
N PHE A 8 -7.29 2.68 -5.77
CA PHE A 8 -6.04 2.28 -6.39
C PHE A 8 -5.72 0.81 -6.08
N GLN A 9 -5.28 0.08 -7.11
CA GLN A 9 -4.60 -1.22 -6.97
C GLN A 9 -3.38 -1.22 -7.88
N THR A 10 -2.40 -2.09 -7.61
CA THR A 10 -1.25 -2.28 -8.48
C THR A 10 -0.96 -3.74 -8.79
N PHE A 11 -0.42 -4.00 -9.98
CA PHE A 11 0.11 -5.29 -10.37
C PHE A 11 1.19 -5.12 -11.43
N LYS A 12 2.13 -6.07 -11.52
CA LYS A 12 3.26 -6.03 -12.47
C LYS A 12 2.91 -5.62 -13.91
N THR A 13 1.71 -5.96 -14.38
CA THR A 13 1.22 -5.59 -15.71
C THR A 13 -0.30 -5.38 -15.67
N LYS A 14 -0.87 -4.71 -16.70
CA LYS A 14 -2.33 -4.66 -16.89
C LYS A 14 -2.99 -6.01 -17.25
N LYS A 15 -2.20 -7.03 -17.62
CA LYS A 15 -2.72 -8.34 -18.01
C LYS A 15 -3.09 -9.13 -16.75
N LEU A 16 -4.31 -8.90 -16.27
CA LEU A 16 -4.84 -9.55 -15.08
C LEU A 16 -5.60 -10.85 -15.40
N PRO A 17 -5.52 -11.87 -14.53
CA PRO A 17 -6.37 -13.05 -14.61
C PRO A 17 -7.87 -12.69 -14.62
N LEU A 18 -8.69 -13.52 -15.29
CA LEU A 18 -10.14 -13.31 -15.37
C LEU A 18 -10.79 -13.18 -13.99
N LEU A 19 -10.35 -14.00 -13.02
CA LEU A 19 -10.84 -13.93 -11.65
C LEU A 19 -10.57 -12.56 -11.00
N THR A 20 -9.36 -12.03 -11.17
CA THR A 20 -9.01 -10.68 -10.66
C THR A 20 -9.85 -9.60 -11.33
N ARG A 21 -10.06 -9.69 -12.64
CA ARG A 21 -10.92 -8.76 -13.40
C ARG A 21 -12.37 -8.78 -12.89
N PHE A 22 -12.88 -9.96 -12.54
CA PHE A 22 -14.22 -10.11 -11.95
C PHE A 22 -14.29 -9.42 -10.57
N HIS A 23 -13.28 -9.58 -9.72
CA HIS A 23 -13.21 -8.88 -8.43
C HIS A 23 -13.16 -7.37 -8.59
N ILE A 24 -12.37 -6.86 -9.54
CA ILE A 24 -12.32 -5.42 -9.88
C ILE A 24 -13.68 -4.92 -10.37
N TRP A 25 -14.36 -5.69 -11.24
CA TRP A 25 -15.70 -5.34 -11.70
C TRP A 25 -16.68 -5.22 -10.52
N LYS A 26 -16.62 -6.13 -9.55
CA LYS A 26 -17.45 -6.06 -8.33
C LYS A 26 -17.13 -4.81 -7.49
N ILE A 27 -15.86 -4.47 -7.32
CA ILE A 27 -15.42 -3.24 -6.61
C ILE A 27 -16.04 -2.01 -7.26
N LYS A 28 -15.93 -1.88 -8.59
CA LYS A 28 -16.49 -0.75 -9.36
C LYS A 28 -18.00 -0.66 -9.25
N ARG A 29 -18.70 -1.80 -9.38
CA ARG A 29 -20.17 -1.85 -9.28
C ARG A 29 -20.68 -1.46 -7.89
N LEU A 30 -19.94 -1.82 -6.84
CA LEU A 30 -20.31 -1.53 -5.46
C LEU A 30 -20.03 -0.07 -5.05
N ASN A 31 -19.11 0.59 -5.76
CA ASN A 31 -18.67 1.96 -5.49
C ASN A 31 -18.72 2.81 -6.78
N PRO A 32 -19.92 3.01 -7.37
CA PRO A 32 -20.07 3.67 -8.67
C PRO A 32 -19.64 5.14 -8.66
N ASP A 33 -19.54 5.75 -7.48
CA ASP A 33 -19.10 7.11 -7.25
C ASP A 33 -17.57 7.25 -7.11
N TYR A 34 -16.83 6.13 -7.15
CA TYR A 34 -15.36 6.12 -7.09
C TYR A 34 -14.75 5.87 -8.47
N SER A 35 -13.69 6.62 -8.77
CA SER A 35 -12.81 6.33 -9.89
C SER A 35 -11.87 5.18 -9.54
N TYR A 36 -11.85 4.14 -10.37
CA TYR A 36 -10.96 2.99 -10.18
C TYR A 36 -9.73 3.11 -11.07
N HIS A 37 -8.55 2.90 -10.48
CA HIS A 37 -7.26 2.96 -11.14
C HIS A 37 -6.43 1.72 -10.81
N LEU A 38 -6.03 0.98 -11.84
CA LEU A 38 -4.98 -0.02 -11.74
C LEU A 38 -3.69 0.64 -12.22
N TYR A 39 -2.59 0.50 -11.50
CA TYR A 39 -1.24 0.92 -11.91
C TYR A 39 -0.36 -0.31 -12.17
N ASP A 40 0.40 -0.30 -13.26
CA ASP A 40 1.46 -1.29 -13.45
C ASP A 40 2.86 -0.69 -13.19
N ASP A 41 3.90 -1.50 -13.30
CA ASP A 41 5.26 -1.09 -12.96
C ASP A 41 5.71 0.13 -13.78
N ASN A 42 5.29 0.23 -15.06
CA ASN A 42 5.64 1.37 -15.90
C ASN A 42 4.90 2.64 -15.47
N ASP A 43 3.62 2.51 -15.10
CA ASP A 43 2.87 3.65 -14.58
C ASP A 43 3.43 4.14 -13.24
N ILE A 44 3.88 3.22 -12.37
CA ILE A 44 4.51 3.58 -11.10
C ILE A 44 5.81 4.33 -11.35
N ASP A 45 6.67 3.83 -12.25
CA ASP A 45 7.94 4.49 -12.58
C ASP A 45 7.71 5.94 -13.07
N LYS A 46 6.73 6.15 -13.97
CA LYS A 46 6.38 7.50 -14.46
C LYS A 46 5.81 8.37 -13.35
N PHE A 47 4.85 7.85 -12.59
CA PHE A 47 4.22 8.58 -11.50
C PHE A 47 5.23 9.08 -10.47
N LEU A 48 6.19 8.23 -10.07
CA LEU A 48 7.21 8.63 -9.09
C LEU A 48 8.17 9.69 -9.64
N GLN A 49 8.57 9.59 -10.91
CA GLN A 49 9.42 10.61 -11.56
C GLN A 49 8.70 11.96 -11.69
N GLU A 50 7.40 11.95 -11.99
CA GLU A 50 6.62 13.18 -12.23
C GLU A 50 6.19 13.86 -10.94
N GLU A 51 5.86 13.09 -9.90
CA GLU A 51 5.19 13.63 -8.70
C GLU A 51 6.11 13.72 -7.48
N PHE A 52 7.26 13.04 -7.45
CA PHE A 52 8.17 13.04 -6.31
C PHE A 52 9.57 13.53 -6.65
N PRO A 53 10.31 14.09 -5.67
CA PRO A 53 11.74 14.38 -5.85
C PRO A 53 12.53 13.12 -6.26
N PRO A 54 13.62 13.27 -7.05
CA PRO A 54 14.42 12.15 -7.57
C PRO A 54 14.79 11.09 -6.53
N ARG A 55 15.14 11.53 -5.31
CA ARG A 55 15.45 10.68 -4.14
C ARG A 55 14.45 9.54 -3.92
N TYR A 56 13.16 9.80 -4.04
CA TYR A 56 12.13 8.78 -3.81
C TYR A 56 12.09 7.74 -4.94
N PHE A 57 12.26 8.20 -6.18
CA PHE A 57 12.30 7.31 -7.33
C PHE A 57 13.57 6.43 -7.27
N GLU A 58 14.72 7.02 -6.97
CA GLU A 58 15.99 6.28 -6.77
C GLU A 58 15.85 5.22 -5.67
N ALA A 59 15.31 5.57 -4.51
CA ALA A 59 15.02 4.61 -3.44
C ALA A 59 14.08 3.49 -3.92
N TYR A 60 12.99 3.84 -4.61
CA TYR A 60 12.07 2.85 -5.17
C TYR A 60 12.75 1.89 -6.16
N LYS A 61 13.65 2.39 -7.02
CA LYS A 61 14.37 1.55 -8.01
C LYS A 61 15.34 0.56 -7.37
N ARG A 62 15.83 0.83 -6.16
CA ARG A 62 16.66 -0.11 -5.39
C ARG A 62 15.88 -1.33 -4.89
N LEU A 63 14.55 -1.28 -4.82
CA LEU A 63 13.76 -2.41 -4.36
C LEU A 63 13.75 -3.54 -5.40
N THR A 64 14.14 -4.75 -5.00
CA THR A 64 14.22 -5.91 -5.91
C THR A 64 12.96 -6.79 -5.88
N ILE A 65 12.18 -6.71 -4.79
CA ILE A 65 11.00 -7.55 -4.57
C ILE A 65 9.73 -6.75 -4.83
N GLY A 66 8.86 -7.26 -5.73
CA GLY A 66 7.63 -6.58 -6.13
C GLY A 66 6.65 -6.29 -4.98
N ALA A 67 6.65 -7.09 -3.91
CA ALA A 67 5.86 -6.78 -2.71
C ALA A 67 6.34 -5.49 -2.02
N ALA A 68 7.66 -5.32 -1.86
CA ALA A 68 8.24 -4.10 -1.29
C ALA A 68 7.98 -2.88 -2.20
N LYS A 69 8.01 -3.07 -3.53
CA LYS A 69 7.61 -2.02 -4.49
C LYS A 69 6.14 -1.61 -4.32
N ALA A 70 5.23 -2.57 -4.18
CA ALA A 70 3.81 -2.30 -3.94
C ALA A 70 3.57 -1.61 -2.59
N ASP A 71 4.36 -1.95 -1.57
CA ASP A 71 4.39 -1.26 -0.27
C ASP A 71 4.81 0.20 -0.41
N PHE A 72 5.89 0.50 -1.13
CA PHE A 72 6.29 1.89 -1.36
C PHE A 72 5.20 2.65 -2.13
N PHE A 73 4.71 2.06 -3.23
CA PHE A 73 3.75 2.72 -4.11
C PHE A 73 2.43 3.07 -3.42
N ARG A 74 1.88 2.20 -2.56
CA ARG A 74 0.61 2.47 -1.89
C ARG A 74 0.66 3.69 -0.97
N TYR A 75 1.82 3.95 -0.35
CA TYR A 75 2.02 5.17 0.44
C TYR A 75 2.14 6.39 -0.47
N ALA A 76 2.94 6.27 -1.53
CA ALA A 76 3.19 7.36 -2.47
C ALA A 76 1.91 7.84 -3.18
N ILE A 77 1.12 6.90 -3.73
CA ILE A 77 -0.09 7.24 -4.47
C ILE A 77 -1.15 7.89 -3.57
N LEU A 78 -1.35 7.37 -2.36
CA LEU A 78 -2.31 7.95 -1.43
C LEU A 78 -1.84 9.28 -0.87
N TYR A 79 -0.53 9.46 -0.64
CA TYR A 79 -0.02 10.77 -0.25
C TYR A 79 -0.32 11.84 -1.31
N LYS A 80 -0.15 11.51 -2.60
CA LYS A 80 -0.35 12.49 -3.68
C LYS A 80 -1.79 12.67 -4.15
N LYS A 81 -2.60 11.60 -4.13
CA LYS A 81 -3.95 11.61 -4.73
C LYS A 81 -5.07 11.35 -3.72
N GLY A 82 -4.74 10.84 -2.53
CA GLY A 82 -5.71 10.40 -1.51
C GLY A 82 -6.67 9.32 -2.02
N GLY A 83 -7.61 8.93 -1.17
CA GLY A 83 -8.58 7.87 -1.46
C GLY A 83 -8.24 6.55 -0.79
N VAL A 84 -8.50 5.46 -1.51
CA VAL A 84 -8.41 4.09 -1.00
C VAL A 84 -7.42 3.29 -1.83
N TYR A 85 -6.50 2.58 -1.16
CA TYR A 85 -5.66 1.57 -1.80
C TYR A 85 -6.04 0.18 -1.30
N LEU A 86 -5.99 -0.82 -2.18
CA LEU A 86 -6.17 -2.24 -1.86
C LEU A 86 -5.13 -3.09 -2.59
N ASP A 87 -4.58 -4.09 -1.91
CA ASP A 87 -3.86 -5.19 -2.59
C ASP A 87 -4.72 -5.75 -3.73
N VAL A 88 -4.10 -6.09 -4.87
CA VAL A 88 -4.83 -6.56 -6.06
C VAL A 88 -5.60 -7.86 -5.83
N ASP A 89 -5.17 -8.67 -4.85
CA ASP A 89 -5.86 -9.89 -4.45
C ASP A 89 -6.92 -9.67 -3.35
N SER A 90 -7.17 -8.42 -2.95
CA SER A 90 -8.16 -8.03 -1.96
C SER A 90 -9.41 -7.42 -2.61
N GLY A 91 -10.49 -7.29 -1.83
CA GLY A 91 -11.77 -6.80 -2.35
C GLY A 91 -12.60 -6.04 -1.32
N ILE A 92 -13.68 -5.45 -1.82
CA ILE A 92 -14.65 -4.69 -1.03
C ILE A 92 -15.95 -5.51 -0.94
N SER A 93 -16.42 -5.76 0.28
CA SER A 93 -17.65 -6.52 0.55
C SER A 93 -18.85 -5.62 0.79
N LYS A 94 -18.64 -4.41 1.32
CA LYS A 94 -19.67 -3.39 1.57
C LYS A 94 -19.25 -2.05 0.98
N PRO A 95 -20.19 -1.20 0.49
CA PRO A 95 -19.87 0.10 -0.08
C PRO A 95 -18.95 0.94 0.82
N LEU A 96 -17.96 1.62 0.22
CA LEU A 96 -17.00 2.44 0.96
C LEU A 96 -17.66 3.57 1.74
N LYS A 97 -18.80 4.09 1.27
CA LYS A 97 -19.62 5.08 2.00
C LYS A 97 -20.15 4.58 3.36
N GLU A 98 -20.17 3.26 3.60
CA GLU A 98 -20.51 2.70 4.90
C GLU A 98 -19.29 2.51 5.81
N LEU A 99 -18.07 2.57 5.25
CA LEU A 99 -16.80 2.46 5.97
C LEU A 99 -16.20 3.83 6.30
N ILE A 100 -16.30 4.78 5.36
CA ILE A 100 -15.68 6.10 5.39
C ILE A 100 -16.74 7.15 5.72
N ARG A 101 -16.53 7.90 6.79
CA ARG A 101 -17.39 9.01 7.24
C ARG A 101 -17.01 10.29 6.50
N PRO A 102 -17.93 11.26 6.35
CA PRO A 102 -17.65 12.47 5.58
C PRO A 102 -16.50 13.35 6.10
N ASP A 103 -16.25 13.29 7.40
CA ASP A 103 -15.23 14.02 8.17
C ASP A 103 -13.92 13.24 8.36
N ASP A 104 -13.87 11.98 7.91
CA ASP A 104 -12.63 11.20 7.98
C ASP A 104 -11.55 11.80 7.07
N VAL A 105 -10.34 11.88 7.61
CA VAL A 105 -9.10 12.23 6.90
C VAL A 105 -8.14 11.05 6.79
N ALA A 106 -8.23 10.10 7.71
CA ALA A 106 -7.51 8.83 7.69
C ALA A 106 -8.31 7.79 8.47
N VAL A 107 -8.43 6.58 7.90
CA VAL A 107 -9.10 5.46 8.57
C VAL A 107 -8.13 4.30 8.70
N LEU A 108 -7.67 4.07 9.93
CA LEU A 108 -6.78 2.97 10.29
C LEU A 108 -7.56 1.77 10.79
N SER A 109 -6.96 0.60 10.72
CA SER A 109 -7.52 -0.64 11.27
C SER A 109 -6.40 -1.48 11.83
N ARG A 110 -6.64 -2.22 12.91
CA ARG A 110 -5.61 -3.09 13.51
C ARG A 110 -5.60 -4.45 12.82
N GLU A 111 -4.41 -5.01 12.63
CA GLU A 111 -4.27 -6.40 12.22
C GLU A 111 -4.68 -7.35 13.35
N ARG A 112 -4.74 -8.66 13.04
CA ARG A 112 -4.92 -9.69 14.08
C ARG A 112 -3.86 -9.63 15.17
N HIS A 113 -2.64 -9.25 14.80
CA HIS A 113 -1.62 -8.85 15.76
C HIS A 113 -1.81 -7.34 16.03
N PRO A 114 -2.41 -6.96 17.16
CA PRO A 114 -2.93 -5.60 17.37
C PRO A 114 -1.83 -4.53 17.43
N GLN A 115 -0.57 -4.95 17.57
CA GLN A 115 0.59 -4.05 17.48
C GLN A 115 0.72 -3.38 16.11
N PHE A 116 0.20 -3.96 15.03
CA PHE A 116 0.34 -3.41 13.67
C PHE A 116 -0.97 -2.87 13.12
N PHE A 117 -0.84 -1.84 12.29
CA PHE A 117 -1.94 -1.38 11.44
C PHE A 117 -1.99 -2.16 10.14
N VAL A 118 -3.21 -2.38 9.65
CA VAL A 118 -3.48 -2.98 8.34
C VAL A 118 -2.84 -2.15 7.24
N GLN A 119 -2.07 -2.83 6.39
CA GLN A 119 -1.31 -2.19 5.31
C GLN A 119 -1.74 -2.65 3.91
N TRP A 120 -2.43 -3.79 3.81
CA TRP A 120 -3.02 -4.29 2.55
C TRP A 120 -4.24 -3.49 2.08
N ALA A 121 -4.81 -2.65 2.95
CA ALA A 121 -5.89 -1.72 2.66
C ALA A 121 -5.66 -0.40 3.40
N LEU A 122 -5.62 0.72 2.68
CA LEU A 122 -5.30 2.03 3.23
C LEU A 122 -6.37 3.05 2.81
N VAL A 123 -6.68 3.99 3.69
CA VAL A 123 -7.70 5.02 3.48
C VAL A 123 -7.19 6.34 4.03
N TYR A 124 -6.92 7.31 3.16
CA TYR A 124 -6.29 8.58 3.51
C TYR A 124 -6.77 9.73 2.62
N GLU A 125 -6.83 10.93 3.16
CA GLU A 125 -6.86 12.15 2.36
C GLU A 125 -5.50 12.40 1.70
N LYS A 126 -5.52 13.16 0.62
CA LYS A 126 -4.31 13.66 -0.02
C LYS A 126 -3.49 14.50 0.98
N GLY A 127 -2.18 14.24 1.02
CA GLY A 127 -1.22 15.03 1.80
C GLY A 127 -1.15 14.66 3.29
N HIS A 128 -1.81 13.58 3.72
CA HIS A 128 -1.88 13.24 5.13
C HIS A 128 -0.48 13.02 5.77
N PRO A 129 -0.17 13.64 6.93
CA PRO A 129 1.16 13.65 7.53
C PRO A 129 1.69 12.25 7.89
N PHE A 130 0.80 11.31 8.22
CA PHE A 130 1.19 9.91 8.43
C PHE A 130 1.90 9.31 7.22
N LEU A 131 1.37 9.52 6.02
CA LEU A 131 1.98 8.97 4.80
C LEU A 131 3.28 9.67 4.45
N ALA A 132 3.40 10.98 4.71
CA ALA A 132 4.66 11.69 4.58
C ALA A 132 5.75 11.07 5.48
N LYS A 133 5.42 10.85 6.76
CA LYS A 133 6.36 10.26 7.73
C LYS A 133 6.70 8.80 7.39
N VAL A 134 5.72 8.01 6.96
CA VAL A 134 5.94 6.63 6.49
C VAL A 134 6.87 6.61 5.29
N LEU A 135 6.65 7.48 4.30
CA LEU A 135 7.50 7.56 3.10
C LEU A 135 8.95 7.93 3.47
N GLU A 136 9.16 8.93 4.32
CA GLU A 136 10.51 9.26 4.82
C GLU A 136 11.16 8.09 5.55
N HIS A 137 10.41 7.40 6.41
CA HIS A 137 10.92 6.25 7.15
C HIS A 137 11.32 5.08 6.22
N VAL A 138 10.51 4.82 5.20
CA VAL A 138 10.79 3.77 4.20
C VAL A 138 11.99 4.16 3.32
N VAL A 139 12.09 5.41 2.89
CA VAL A 139 13.24 5.91 2.13
C VAL A 139 14.52 5.80 2.96
N ASP A 140 14.51 6.21 4.24
CA ASP A 140 15.66 6.04 5.15
C ASP A 140 16.08 4.57 5.29
N ASN A 141 15.12 3.66 5.44
CA ASN A 141 15.42 2.23 5.50
C ASN A 141 16.12 1.75 4.22
N ILE A 142 15.67 2.21 3.05
CA ILE A 142 16.26 1.82 1.77
C ILE A 142 17.65 2.44 1.60
N GLU A 143 17.79 3.74 1.85
CA GLU A 143 19.03 4.50 1.68
C GLU A 143 20.16 3.92 2.51
N ASN A 144 19.87 3.65 3.80
CA ASN A 144 20.81 3.11 4.77
C ASN A 144 20.86 1.58 4.77
N HIS A 145 20.24 0.92 3.78
CA HIS A 145 20.27 -0.53 3.63
C HIS A 145 19.83 -1.29 4.90
N ARG A 146 18.79 -0.79 5.58
CA ARG A 146 18.26 -1.37 6.80
C ARG A 146 17.34 -2.54 6.49
N TYR A 147 17.48 -3.62 7.27
CA TYR A 147 16.63 -4.81 7.19
C TYR A 147 16.58 -5.47 5.79
N PRO A 148 17.72 -5.70 5.10
CA PRO A 148 17.75 -6.15 3.70
C PRO A 148 17.06 -7.50 3.42
N ASN A 149 16.73 -8.27 4.47
CA ASN A 149 16.07 -9.58 4.37
C ASN A 149 14.71 -9.63 5.12
N ASP A 150 14.14 -8.48 5.50
CA ASP A 150 12.86 -8.39 6.22
C ASP A 150 11.95 -7.30 5.64
N ILE A 151 11.12 -7.69 4.66
CA ILE A 151 10.20 -6.76 3.97
C ILE A 151 9.28 -6.06 4.98
N HIS A 152 8.87 -6.76 6.02
CA HIS A 152 7.94 -6.23 7.02
C HIS A 152 8.51 -4.99 7.72
N LYS A 153 9.83 -4.99 7.98
CA LYS A 153 10.58 -3.87 8.59
C LYS A 153 11.10 -2.85 7.57
N THR A 154 11.42 -3.25 6.34
CA THR A 154 11.89 -2.31 5.31
C THR A 154 10.76 -1.42 4.81
N THR A 155 9.67 -2.03 4.30
CA THR A 155 8.57 -1.33 3.62
C THR A 155 7.18 -1.71 4.12
N GLY A 156 7.04 -2.84 4.81
CA GLY A 156 5.75 -3.44 5.15
C GLY A 156 5.12 -2.92 6.46
N PRO A 157 4.27 -3.73 7.12
CA PRO A 157 3.45 -3.26 8.25
C PRO A 157 4.24 -2.72 9.45
N THR A 158 5.48 -3.20 9.73
CA THR A 158 6.30 -2.58 10.80
C THR A 158 6.75 -1.19 10.39
N ALA A 159 7.26 -0.99 9.17
CA ALA A 159 7.67 0.33 8.69
C ALA A 159 6.49 1.31 8.70
N TYR A 160 5.34 0.85 8.20
CA TYR A 160 4.09 1.61 8.20
C TYR A 160 3.65 2.04 9.60
N THR A 161 3.59 1.08 10.54
CA THR A 161 3.15 1.35 11.92
C THR A 161 4.11 2.32 12.61
N LYS A 162 5.43 2.10 12.48
CA LYS A 162 6.44 2.99 13.06
C LYS A 162 6.39 4.40 12.49
N GLY A 163 6.13 4.55 11.19
CA GLY A 163 5.96 5.85 10.55
C GLY A 163 4.76 6.62 11.10
N ILE A 164 3.62 5.95 11.30
CA ILE A 164 2.43 6.55 11.94
C ILE A 164 2.74 6.96 13.38
N GLU A 165 3.34 6.06 14.17
CA GLU A 165 3.69 6.33 15.58
C GLU A 165 4.67 7.49 15.71
N ALA A 166 5.67 7.58 14.83
CA ALA A 166 6.59 8.71 14.78
C ALA A 166 5.86 10.02 14.44
N SER A 167 4.93 9.98 13.48
CA SER A 167 4.12 11.16 13.13
C SER A 167 3.25 11.63 14.30
N LEU A 168 2.65 10.70 15.04
CA LEU A 168 1.85 11.01 16.23
C LEU A 168 2.70 11.52 17.39
N LYS A 169 3.94 11.04 17.53
CA LYS A 169 4.88 11.57 18.53
C LYS A 169 5.24 13.03 18.26
N GLU A 170 5.37 13.42 17.00
CA GLU A 170 5.66 14.80 16.60
C GLU A 170 4.42 15.70 16.67
N ASN A 171 3.26 15.19 16.26
CA ASN A 171 2.00 15.92 16.32
C ASN A 171 0.84 15.01 16.80
N PRO A 172 0.64 14.93 18.14
CA PRO A 172 -0.39 14.08 18.75
C PRO A 172 -1.83 14.43 18.32
N GLU A 173 -2.06 15.68 17.94
CA GLU A 173 -3.39 16.20 17.55
C GLU A 173 -3.74 15.89 16.08
N THR A 174 -2.87 15.17 15.36
CA THR A 174 -3.14 14.78 13.97
C THR A 174 -4.46 13.99 13.91
N PRO A 175 -5.48 14.45 13.17
CA PRO A 175 -6.77 13.78 13.13
C PRO A 175 -6.69 12.44 12.39
N TYR A 176 -7.29 11.40 12.97
CA TYR A 176 -7.49 10.10 12.32
C TYR A 176 -8.56 9.31 13.07
N ARG A 177 -9.10 8.28 12.44
CA ARG A 177 -10.00 7.34 13.09
C ARG A 177 -9.43 5.94 13.06
N VAL A 178 -9.45 5.25 14.20
CA VAL A 178 -9.25 3.80 14.24
C VAL A 178 -10.61 3.14 14.04
N PHE A 179 -10.75 2.34 13.00
CA PHE A 179 -11.94 1.57 12.71
C PHE A 179 -12.21 0.56 13.84
N GLU A 180 -13.46 0.47 14.27
CA GLU A 180 -13.86 -0.48 15.30
C GLU A 180 -13.92 -1.90 14.74
N GLY A 181 -12.90 -2.70 15.08
CA GLY A 181 -12.78 -4.10 14.69
C GLY A 181 -11.48 -4.40 13.95
N ILE A 182 -11.15 -5.69 13.91
CA ILE A 182 -9.94 -6.20 13.26
C ILE A 182 -10.14 -6.22 11.76
N GLU A 183 -9.14 -5.76 10.99
CA GLU A 183 -9.13 -5.86 9.52
C GLU A 183 -10.41 -5.34 8.85
N PHE A 184 -10.94 -4.22 9.37
CA PHE A 184 -12.15 -3.56 8.87
C PHE A 184 -13.42 -4.43 8.99
N ARG A 185 -13.42 -5.43 9.89
CA ARG A 185 -14.59 -6.26 10.27
C ARG A 185 -15.36 -6.81 9.06
N GLY A 186 -14.65 -7.18 8.00
CA GLY A 186 -15.21 -7.76 6.78
C GLY A 186 -15.83 -6.77 5.79
N TYR A 187 -15.81 -5.46 6.05
CA TYR A 187 -16.14 -4.44 5.03
C TYR A 187 -15.17 -4.53 3.86
N LEU A 188 -13.88 -4.67 4.18
CA LEU A 188 -12.82 -5.03 3.25
C LEU A 188 -12.46 -6.50 3.47
N LYS A 189 -12.04 -7.18 2.40
CA LYS A 189 -11.71 -8.60 2.42
C LYS A 189 -10.27 -8.81 1.99
N PHE A 190 -9.44 -9.24 2.94
CA PHE A 190 -8.10 -9.71 2.66
C PHE A 190 -8.14 -11.03 1.89
N LYS A 191 -7.59 -11.03 0.68
CA LYS A 191 -7.41 -12.20 -0.20
C LYS A 191 -8.70 -12.92 -0.60
N TYR A 192 -9.05 -12.88 -1.88
CA TYR A 192 -10.09 -13.76 -2.41
C TYR A 192 -9.57 -15.20 -2.63
N LYS A 193 -10.50 -16.17 -2.58
CA LYS A 193 -10.19 -17.60 -2.78
C LYS A 193 -9.52 -17.77 -4.15
N LEU A 194 -8.44 -18.57 -4.20
CA LEU A 194 -7.63 -18.85 -5.40
C LEU A 194 -6.79 -17.68 -5.95
N GLY A 195 -6.81 -16.48 -5.35
CA GLY A 195 -6.00 -15.35 -5.83
C GLY A 195 -4.51 -15.68 -5.95
N LYS A 196 -3.95 -16.39 -4.98
CA LYS A 196 -2.54 -16.82 -5.02
C LYS A 196 -2.20 -17.74 -6.20
N PHE A 197 -3.12 -18.61 -6.61
CA PHE A 197 -2.90 -19.58 -7.68
C PHE A 197 -2.87 -18.91 -9.06
N PHE A 198 -3.70 -17.89 -9.27
CA PHE A 198 -3.79 -17.20 -10.55
C PHE A 198 -2.83 -16.02 -10.68
N LEU A 199 -2.38 -15.44 -9.56
CA LEU A 199 -1.49 -14.26 -9.59
C LEU A 199 0.00 -14.62 -9.54
N TYR A 200 0.36 -15.75 -8.94
CA TYR A 200 1.75 -16.20 -8.81
C TYR A 200 1.93 -17.54 -9.52
N SER A 201 2.92 -17.62 -10.41
CA SER A 201 3.14 -18.82 -11.23
C SER A 201 3.81 -19.95 -10.44
N SER A 202 4.50 -19.64 -9.34
CA SER A 202 5.09 -20.64 -8.43
C SER A 202 5.19 -20.15 -6.97
N ARG A 203 5.37 -21.08 -6.03
CA ARG A 203 5.63 -20.77 -4.60
C ARG A 203 6.92 -20.00 -4.39
N ALA A 204 7.95 -20.26 -5.20
CA ALA A 204 9.24 -19.59 -5.13
C ALA A 204 9.14 -18.10 -5.50
N GLU A 205 8.16 -17.71 -6.32
CA GLU A 205 7.93 -16.31 -6.66
C GLU A 205 7.30 -15.49 -5.52
N HIS A 206 6.78 -16.14 -4.48
CA HIS A 206 6.16 -15.46 -3.35
C HIS A 206 7.22 -14.75 -2.50
N TRP A 207 6.95 -13.50 -2.12
CA TRP A 207 7.91 -12.64 -1.43
C TRP A 207 8.53 -13.26 -0.17
N LYS A 208 7.74 -14.04 0.61
CA LYS A 208 8.24 -14.76 1.80
C LYS A 208 9.40 -15.71 1.51
N GLN A 209 9.49 -16.23 0.29
CA GLN A 209 10.60 -17.08 -0.14
C GLN A 209 11.71 -16.22 -0.76
N LYS A 210 11.37 -15.25 -1.61
CA LYS A 210 12.34 -14.36 -2.25
C LYS A 210 13.23 -13.62 -1.24
N GLN A 211 12.67 -13.11 -0.14
CA GLN A 211 13.45 -12.38 0.86
C GLN A 211 14.48 -13.24 1.62
N LEU A 212 14.40 -14.58 1.51
CA LEU A 212 15.38 -15.49 2.13
C LEU A 212 16.62 -15.69 1.26
N THR A 213 16.51 -15.40 -0.04
CA THR A 213 17.55 -15.69 -1.04
C THR A 213 17.95 -14.47 -1.86
N MET A 214 17.22 -13.36 -1.75
CA MET A 214 17.45 -12.12 -2.45
C MET A 214 17.38 -10.95 -1.47
N ASP A 215 18.39 -10.09 -1.56
CA ASP A 215 18.38 -8.80 -0.88
C ASP A 215 17.23 -7.94 -1.42
N ILE A 216 16.42 -7.40 -0.51
CA ILE A 216 15.30 -6.50 -0.82
C ILE A 216 15.81 -5.20 -1.45
N ILE A 217 17.02 -4.76 -1.10
CA ILE A 217 17.62 -3.48 -1.50
C ILE A 217 18.88 -3.78 -2.32
N ASP A 218 18.89 -3.47 -3.61
CA ASP A 218 20.12 -3.62 -4.41
C ASP A 218 21.19 -2.61 -3.92
N PRO A 219 22.34 -3.08 -3.38
CA PRO A 219 23.38 -2.20 -2.87
C PRO A 219 24.22 -1.58 -4.00
N ARG A 220 24.07 -2.02 -5.26
CA ARG A 220 24.89 -1.57 -6.40
C ARG A 220 24.29 -0.36 -7.12
N MET A 221 23.04 0.00 -6.84
CA MET A 221 22.39 1.18 -7.43
C MET A 221 22.64 2.47 -6.63
N VAL A 222 23.78 2.58 -5.93
CA VAL A 222 24.13 3.76 -5.12
C VAL A 222 24.64 4.94 -5.95
N ASN A 223 24.92 4.77 -7.24
CA ASN A 223 25.38 5.86 -8.11
C ASN A 223 24.75 5.75 -9.51
N ILE A 224 23.81 6.64 -9.83
CA ILE A 224 23.53 7.09 -11.20
C ILE A 224 23.45 8.61 -11.17
#